data_AF-A0A8I1IWH3-F1
#
_entry.id   AF-A0A8I1IWH3-F1
#
_cell.length_a   1.000
_cell.length_b   1.000
_cell.length_c   1.000
_cell.angle_alpha   90.00
_cell.angle_beta   90.00
_cell.angle_gamma   90.00
#
_symmetry.space_group_name_H-M   'P 1'
#
loop_
_entity.id
_entity.type
_entity.pdbx_description
1 polymer ?
#
loop_
_entity_poly.entity_id
_entity_poly.type
_entity_poly.pdbx_seq_one_letter_code
_entity_poly.pdbx_strand_id
1 'polypeptide(L)'
;MQLLQALERTLLDALENAEDVGFTVGYDRSDSDVPSVAHHEQNRYRSGFYPIVRVIADIWERLAQVAPERAIGLSRPWGQAPFVLLQRLAIFAATNPVHPAADLAKAIMGLDDHGFWVSAAQVELMRGLVARWDEFTPGTRADIEARISAGIPRDLFDEDAFDAQRWESVCDNAIYRRLSRLETAGKRLSADSITLLTQIAERHPQWRPSPGDRDDFHSWSETRTGPEGDVGLLKDVPDETLVGEALRIESERQFDQGELWRLFCSSDPDRAFRGLSADAAAGNWNPYPWRSLFWATGESFDGILKVEIADAVLEMPDATLIELAGTIADWIRIHRAFLDGEPREGVSRLWLLWDRLAQLVYAENEAADPRAEDLVDRALNAPGGVLAWTLISHFEASKPGPGAGLGDLETRFNVIARADSESGLLGRVHFARALNYLHRTAPDWTNAEILPRFREEHPEALAMWKANGGFRFQVQRLM
;
A
#
# COMPACT_ATOMS: atom_id res chain seq x y z
N MET A 1 -37.22 1.53 -25.82
CA MET A 1 -38.35 0.81 -25.18
C MET A 1 -38.08 -0.69 -25.16
N GLN A 2 -38.04 -1.38 -26.31
CA GLN A 2 -37.69 -2.82 -26.36
C GLN A 2 -36.33 -3.12 -25.69
N LEU A 3 -35.34 -2.23 -25.87
CA LEU A 3 -34.04 -2.37 -25.22
C LEU A 3 -34.12 -2.32 -23.68
N LEU A 4 -34.87 -1.37 -23.11
CA LEU A 4 -35.00 -1.24 -21.65
C LEU A 4 -35.67 -2.48 -21.05
N GLN A 5 -36.77 -2.93 -21.65
CA GLN A 5 -37.47 -4.15 -21.21
C GLN A 5 -36.61 -5.42 -21.36
N ALA A 6 -35.80 -5.51 -22.43
CA ALA A 6 -34.87 -6.62 -22.62
C ALA A 6 -33.76 -6.62 -21.56
N LEU A 7 -33.21 -5.45 -21.22
CA LEU A 7 -32.20 -5.30 -20.17
C LEU A 7 -32.79 -5.58 -18.79
N GLU A 8 -33.98 -5.08 -18.48
CA GLU A 8 -34.69 -5.38 -17.23
C GLU A 8 -34.91 -6.87 -17.05
N ARG A 9 -35.39 -7.56 -18.09
CA ARG A 9 -35.56 -9.02 -18.05
C ARG A 9 -34.23 -9.73 -17.86
N THR A 10 -33.19 -9.29 -18.57
CA THR A 10 -31.85 -9.88 -18.44
C THR A 10 -31.29 -9.68 -17.02
N LEU A 11 -31.51 -8.50 -16.41
CA LEU A 11 -31.12 -8.22 -15.04
C LEU A 11 -31.88 -9.11 -14.05
N LEU A 12 -33.20 -9.25 -14.21
CA LEU A 12 -34.03 -10.09 -13.36
C LEU A 12 -33.60 -11.56 -13.45
N ASP A 13 -33.50 -12.09 -14.67
CA ASP A 13 -33.05 -13.47 -14.91
C ASP A 13 -31.65 -13.69 -14.29
N ALA A 14 -30.74 -12.72 -14.39
CA ALA A 14 -29.40 -12.82 -13.80
C ALA A 14 -29.42 -12.78 -12.27
N LEU A 15 -30.28 -11.97 -11.65
CA LEU A 15 -30.43 -11.90 -10.20
C LEU A 15 -31.04 -13.17 -9.63
N GLU A 16 -32.05 -13.74 -10.28
CA GLU A 16 -32.65 -15.04 -9.91
C GLU A 16 -31.58 -16.15 -9.94
N ASN A 17 -30.81 -16.24 -11.03
CA ASN A 17 -29.71 -17.21 -11.12
C ASN A 17 -28.60 -16.96 -10.07
N ALA A 18 -28.35 -15.70 -9.71
CA ALA A 18 -27.36 -15.34 -8.69
C ALA A 18 -27.84 -15.75 -7.28
N GLU A 19 -29.13 -15.60 -7.00
CA GLU A 19 -29.75 -16.08 -5.76
C GLU A 19 -29.68 -17.60 -5.65
N ASP A 20 -30.00 -18.33 -6.73
CA ASP A 20 -29.96 -19.80 -6.77
C ASP A 20 -28.57 -20.39 -6.42
N VAL A 21 -27.49 -19.67 -6.74
CA VAL A 21 -26.11 -20.09 -6.41
C VAL A 21 -25.60 -19.48 -5.10
N GLY A 22 -26.45 -18.80 -4.35
CA GLY A 22 -26.13 -18.19 -3.05
C GLY A 22 -25.30 -16.91 -3.14
N PHE A 23 -25.24 -16.25 -4.30
CA PHE A 23 -24.46 -15.02 -4.50
C PHE A 23 -25.05 -13.82 -3.76
N THR A 24 -26.36 -13.84 -3.48
CA THR A 24 -27.11 -12.79 -2.76
C THR A 24 -27.41 -13.16 -1.30
N VAL A 25 -26.99 -14.35 -0.83
CA VAL A 25 -27.30 -14.85 0.53
C VAL A 25 -26.32 -14.28 1.56
N GLY A 26 -26.87 -13.72 2.64
CA GLY A 26 -26.11 -13.11 3.74
C GLY A 26 -25.62 -11.70 3.39
N TYR A 27 -24.58 -11.60 2.56
CA TYR A 27 -24.13 -10.33 1.99
C TYR A 27 -24.51 -10.27 0.52
N ASP A 28 -25.46 -9.38 0.17
CA ASP A 28 -25.88 -9.22 -1.22
C ASP A 28 -24.76 -8.60 -2.06
N ARG A 29 -24.00 -9.46 -2.73
CA ARG A 29 -22.88 -9.05 -3.57
C ARG A 29 -23.35 -8.28 -4.81
N SER A 30 -24.56 -8.54 -5.29
CA SER A 30 -25.12 -7.81 -6.44
C SER A 30 -25.30 -6.32 -6.11
N ASP A 31 -25.62 -6.02 -4.86
CA ASP A 31 -25.73 -4.67 -4.34
C ASP A 31 -24.35 -4.00 -4.20
N SER A 32 -23.33 -4.75 -3.76
CA SER A 32 -21.96 -4.26 -3.61
C SER A 32 -21.26 -3.96 -4.96
N ASP A 33 -21.65 -4.68 -6.01
CA ASP A 33 -21.21 -4.41 -7.39
C ASP A 33 -21.69 -3.03 -7.87
N VAL A 34 -22.80 -2.54 -7.32
CA VAL A 34 -23.42 -1.26 -7.68
C VAL A 34 -23.38 -0.30 -6.49
N PRO A 35 -22.25 0.41 -6.24
CA PRO A 35 -22.18 1.38 -5.14
C PRO A 35 -23.26 2.44 -5.23
N SER A 36 -23.59 2.92 -6.44
CA SER A 36 -24.78 3.73 -6.68
C SER A 36 -25.37 3.52 -8.07
N VAL A 37 -26.71 3.52 -8.12
CA VAL A 37 -27.52 3.55 -9.34
C VAL A 37 -27.33 4.86 -10.09
N ALA A 38 -27.11 6.01 -9.45
CA ALA A 38 -26.82 7.27 -10.13
C ALA A 38 -25.32 7.39 -10.47
N HIS A 39 -24.95 8.35 -11.33
CA HIS A 39 -23.53 8.59 -11.62
C HIS A 39 -22.80 9.08 -10.36
N HIS A 40 -21.69 8.43 -10.03
CA HIS A 40 -20.88 8.76 -8.86
C HIS A 40 -19.44 8.27 -9.03
N GLU A 41 -18.49 8.90 -8.35
CA GLU A 41 -17.07 8.49 -8.40
C GLU A 41 -16.83 7.10 -7.79
N GLN A 42 -17.59 6.71 -6.77
CA GLN A 42 -17.53 5.38 -6.14
C GLN A 42 -17.85 4.23 -7.10
N ASN A 43 -18.51 4.52 -8.23
CA ASN A 43 -18.79 3.54 -9.26
C ASN A 43 -17.58 3.20 -10.14
N ARG A 44 -16.47 3.94 -10.01
CA ARG A 44 -15.29 3.74 -10.85
C ARG A 44 -14.75 2.32 -10.68
N TYR A 45 -14.38 1.71 -11.81
CA TYR A 45 -13.81 0.35 -11.91
C TYR A 45 -14.73 -0.79 -11.44
N ARG A 46 -16.04 -0.54 -11.26
CA ARG A 46 -16.99 -1.59 -10.87
C ARG A 46 -17.36 -2.49 -12.06
N SER A 47 -17.44 -3.78 -11.78
CA SER A 47 -17.84 -4.85 -12.71
C SER A 47 -19.14 -5.51 -12.26
N GLY A 48 -19.44 -6.72 -12.73
CA GLY A 48 -20.60 -7.49 -12.28
C GLY A 48 -21.92 -6.87 -12.74
N PHE A 49 -22.83 -6.59 -11.80
CA PHE A 49 -24.15 -6.02 -12.11
C PHE A 49 -24.15 -4.53 -12.48
N TYR A 50 -23.05 -3.80 -12.21
CA TYR A 50 -22.99 -2.36 -12.48
C TYR A 50 -23.28 -1.94 -13.93
N PRO A 51 -22.66 -2.54 -14.97
CA PRO A 51 -22.85 -2.08 -16.35
C PRO A 51 -24.31 -2.16 -16.81
N ILE A 52 -25.02 -3.26 -16.49
CA ILE A 52 -26.43 -3.42 -16.91
C ILE A 52 -27.35 -2.44 -16.17
N VAL A 53 -27.14 -2.24 -14.86
CA VAL A 53 -27.92 -1.28 -14.06
C VAL A 53 -27.68 0.14 -14.54
N ARG A 54 -26.42 0.51 -14.84
CA ARG A 54 -26.08 1.83 -15.36
C ARG A 54 -26.76 2.11 -16.69
N VAL A 55 -26.79 1.15 -17.61
CA VAL A 55 -27.46 1.31 -18.91
C VAL A 55 -28.99 1.41 -18.74
N ILE A 56 -29.59 0.62 -17.83
CA ILE A 56 -31.02 0.73 -17.50
C ILE A 56 -31.34 2.13 -16.99
N ALA A 57 -30.57 2.64 -16.02
CA ALA A 57 -30.75 3.96 -15.45
C ALA A 57 -30.60 5.08 -16.50
N ASP A 58 -29.57 5.02 -17.36
CA ASP A 58 -29.34 6.00 -18.44
C ASP A 58 -30.49 6.04 -19.45
N ILE A 59 -30.99 4.87 -19.85
CA ILE A 59 -32.11 4.76 -20.79
C ILE A 59 -33.40 5.28 -20.14
N TRP A 60 -33.61 4.95 -18.86
CA TRP A 60 -34.78 5.41 -18.12
C TRP A 60 -34.78 6.94 -17.97
N GLU A 61 -33.65 7.56 -17.60
CA GLU A 61 -33.53 9.03 -17.49
C GLU A 61 -33.82 9.72 -18.84
N ARG A 62 -33.30 9.18 -19.95
CA ARG A 62 -33.63 9.69 -21.29
C ARG A 62 -35.10 9.53 -21.62
N LEU A 63 -35.71 8.40 -21.24
CA LEU A 63 -37.13 8.17 -21.47
C LEU A 63 -37.99 9.12 -20.64
N ALA A 64 -37.60 9.43 -19.41
CA ALA A 64 -38.29 10.38 -18.54
C ALA A 64 -38.36 11.78 -19.17
N GLN A 65 -37.33 12.19 -19.95
CA GLN A 65 -37.33 13.47 -20.65
C GLN A 65 -38.26 13.50 -21.88
N VAL A 66 -38.38 12.38 -22.60
CA VAL A 66 -39.09 12.33 -23.89
C VAL A 66 -40.54 11.82 -23.76
N ALA A 67 -40.78 10.92 -22.81
CA ALA A 67 -42.09 10.30 -22.57
C ALA A 67 -42.28 9.96 -21.07
N PRO A 68 -42.51 10.98 -20.21
CA PRO A 68 -42.60 10.83 -18.75
C PRO A 68 -43.56 9.72 -18.29
N GLU A 69 -44.79 9.71 -18.79
CA GLU A 69 -45.82 8.71 -18.45
C GLU A 69 -45.36 7.28 -18.74
N ARG A 70 -44.57 7.08 -19.80
CA ARG A 70 -44.03 5.77 -20.15
C ARG A 70 -42.86 5.39 -19.25
N ALA A 71 -41.99 6.33 -18.90
CA ALA A 71 -40.90 6.09 -17.95
C ALA A 71 -41.44 5.68 -16.58
N ILE A 72 -42.45 6.41 -16.09
CA ILE A 72 -43.17 6.09 -14.84
C ILE A 72 -43.78 4.69 -14.92
N GLY A 73 -44.42 4.34 -16.03
CA GLY A 73 -45.01 3.02 -16.23
C GLY A 73 -43.99 1.88 -16.15
N LEU A 74 -42.78 2.08 -16.65
CA LEU A 74 -41.71 1.07 -16.66
C LEU A 74 -41.00 0.91 -15.31
N SER A 75 -40.86 1.98 -14.52
CA SER A 75 -40.21 1.90 -13.20
C SER A 75 -41.12 1.37 -12.08
N ARG A 76 -42.46 1.45 -12.24
CA ARG A 76 -43.43 1.00 -11.22
C ARG A 76 -43.21 -0.43 -10.72
N PRO A 77 -42.97 -1.45 -11.57
CA PRO A 77 -42.78 -2.83 -11.12
C PRO A 77 -41.51 -3.04 -10.29
N TRP A 78 -40.47 -2.20 -10.47
CA TRP A 78 -39.18 -2.39 -9.82
C TRP A 78 -39.28 -2.34 -8.30
N GLY A 79 -40.13 -1.46 -7.76
CA GLY A 79 -40.35 -1.34 -6.31
C GLY A 79 -41.17 -2.49 -5.70
N GLN A 80 -41.64 -3.45 -6.48
CA GLN A 80 -42.33 -4.65 -6.02
C GLN A 80 -41.51 -5.93 -6.24
N ALA A 81 -40.31 -5.79 -6.82
CA ALA A 81 -39.42 -6.92 -7.04
C ALA A 81 -38.79 -7.39 -5.71
N PRO A 82 -38.44 -8.68 -5.59
CA PRO A 82 -37.84 -9.23 -4.38
C PRO A 82 -36.36 -8.83 -4.20
N PHE A 83 -35.74 -8.23 -5.22
CA PHE A 83 -34.33 -7.85 -5.20
C PHE A 83 -34.14 -6.38 -4.83
N VAL A 84 -33.32 -6.12 -3.81
CA VAL A 84 -33.00 -4.76 -3.34
C VAL A 84 -32.46 -3.90 -4.48
N LEU A 85 -31.62 -4.44 -5.36
CA LEU A 85 -31.08 -3.73 -6.51
C LEU A 85 -32.16 -3.14 -7.45
N LEU A 86 -33.29 -3.83 -7.62
CA LEU A 86 -34.44 -3.31 -8.38
C LEU A 86 -35.22 -2.26 -7.57
N GLN A 87 -35.37 -2.45 -6.26
CA GLN A 87 -35.98 -1.45 -5.39
C GLN A 87 -35.16 -0.15 -5.38
N ARG A 88 -33.82 -0.24 -5.45
CA ARG A 88 -32.90 0.89 -5.61
C ARG A 88 -33.11 1.63 -6.92
N LEU A 89 -33.29 0.90 -8.04
CA LEU A 89 -33.70 1.50 -9.31
C LEU A 89 -35.05 2.23 -9.21
N ALA A 90 -36.00 1.70 -8.44
CA ALA A 90 -37.28 2.35 -8.19
C ALA A 90 -37.13 3.67 -7.42
N ILE A 91 -36.31 3.70 -6.37
CA ILE A 91 -36.02 4.90 -5.57
C ILE A 91 -35.27 5.94 -6.41
N PHE A 92 -34.29 5.49 -7.21
CA PHE A 92 -33.58 6.34 -8.17
C PHE A 92 -34.55 6.99 -9.16
N ALA A 93 -35.44 6.21 -9.76
CA ALA A 93 -36.47 6.72 -10.67
C ALA A 93 -37.42 7.71 -9.98
N ALA A 94 -37.92 7.36 -8.79
CA ALA A 94 -38.85 8.21 -8.03
C ALA A 94 -38.20 9.50 -7.50
N THR A 95 -36.87 9.56 -7.42
CA THR A 95 -36.12 10.81 -7.16
C THR A 95 -36.27 11.82 -8.29
N ASN A 96 -36.58 11.39 -9.51
CA ASN A 96 -36.82 12.32 -10.62
C ASN A 96 -38.19 13.03 -10.47
N PRO A 97 -38.28 14.36 -10.68
CA PRO A 97 -39.53 15.13 -10.56
C PRO A 97 -40.65 14.71 -11.52
N VAL A 98 -40.37 13.90 -12.55
CA VAL A 98 -41.45 13.30 -13.36
C VAL A 98 -42.39 12.42 -12.53
N HIS A 99 -41.89 11.82 -11.46
CA HIS A 99 -42.72 11.12 -10.48
C HIS A 99 -43.28 12.10 -9.44
N PRO A 100 -44.52 11.92 -8.96
CA PRO A 100 -45.00 12.57 -7.75
C PRO A 100 -44.09 12.26 -6.55
N ALA A 101 -43.88 13.23 -5.65
CA ALA A 101 -43.07 13.01 -4.44
C ALA A 101 -43.61 11.87 -3.56
N ALA A 102 -44.94 11.66 -3.58
CA ALA A 102 -45.58 10.54 -2.89
C ALA A 102 -45.07 9.16 -3.37
N ASP A 103 -44.66 9.01 -4.64
CA ASP A 103 -44.09 7.76 -5.15
C ASP A 103 -42.74 7.45 -4.49
N LEU A 104 -41.90 8.47 -4.31
CA LEU A 104 -40.61 8.32 -3.63
C LEU A 104 -40.79 7.96 -2.16
N ALA A 105 -41.69 8.67 -1.46
CA ALA A 105 -42.02 8.36 -0.08
C ALA A 105 -42.54 6.93 0.06
N LYS A 106 -43.39 6.47 -0.86
CA LYS A 106 -43.89 5.09 -0.89
C LYS A 106 -42.77 4.09 -1.15
N ALA A 107 -41.84 4.38 -2.07
CA ALA A 107 -40.72 3.49 -2.36
C ALA A 107 -39.77 3.35 -1.16
N ILE A 108 -39.43 4.46 -0.49
CA ILE A 108 -38.56 4.47 0.69
C ILE A 108 -39.23 3.77 1.87
N MET A 109 -40.49 4.10 2.17
CA MET A 109 -41.23 3.50 3.29
C MET A 109 -41.65 2.05 3.03
N GLY A 110 -41.68 1.63 1.76
CA GLY A 110 -41.97 0.26 1.35
C GLY A 110 -40.80 -0.71 1.49
N LEU A 111 -39.57 -0.22 1.70
CA LEU A 111 -38.43 -1.09 2.03
C LEU A 111 -38.69 -1.79 3.36
N ASP A 112 -38.29 -3.06 3.46
CA ASP A 112 -38.16 -3.74 4.73
C ASP A 112 -36.99 -3.16 5.54
N ASP A 113 -36.81 -3.63 6.78
CA ASP A 113 -35.80 -3.04 7.66
C ASP A 113 -34.37 -3.35 7.20
N HIS A 114 -34.14 -4.51 6.58
CA HIS A 114 -32.86 -4.84 5.97
C HIS A 114 -32.54 -3.88 4.80
N GLY A 115 -33.48 -3.69 3.88
CA GLY A 115 -33.37 -2.76 2.77
C GLY A 115 -33.18 -1.31 3.23
N PHE A 116 -33.91 -0.89 4.26
CA PHE A 116 -33.83 0.47 4.79
C PHE A 116 -32.54 0.74 5.55
N TRP A 117 -32.02 -0.21 6.35
CA TRP A 117 -30.89 0.04 7.27
C TRP A 117 -29.55 -0.55 6.83
N VAL A 118 -29.54 -1.76 6.27
CA VAL A 118 -28.32 -2.56 6.10
C VAL A 118 -27.86 -2.61 4.65
N SER A 119 -28.79 -2.50 3.70
CA SER A 119 -28.48 -2.64 2.28
C SER A 119 -27.76 -1.44 1.66
N ALA A 120 -27.29 -1.61 0.42
CA ALA A 120 -26.71 -0.52 -0.38
C ALA A 120 -27.77 0.52 -0.83
N ALA A 121 -29.07 0.32 -0.55
CA ALA A 121 -30.12 1.26 -0.90
C ALA A 121 -30.04 2.60 -0.16
N GLN A 122 -29.24 2.69 0.90
CA GLN A 122 -29.04 3.92 1.66
C GLN A 122 -28.67 5.12 0.77
N VAL A 123 -27.84 4.92 -0.26
CA VAL A 123 -27.37 6.04 -1.09
C VAL A 123 -28.49 6.59 -1.98
N GLU A 124 -29.32 5.72 -2.58
CA GLU A 124 -30.48 6.16 -3.35
C GLU A 124 -31.55 6.78 -2.45
N LEU A 125 -31.78 6.19 -1.27
CA LEU A 125 -32.70 6.70 -0.26
C LEU A 125 -32.31 8.11 0.18
N MET A 126 -31.08 8.30 0.66
CA MET A 126 -30.62 9.58 1.21
C MET A 126 -30.58 10.67 0.15
N ARG A 127 -30.17 10.35 -1.08
CA ARG A 127 -30.24 11.29 -2.20
C ARG A 127 -31.67 11.68 -2.54
N GLY A 128 -32.59 10.72 -2.57
CA GLY A 128 -34.01 10.99 -2.78
C GLY A 128 -34.58 11.92 -1.71
N LEU A 129 -34.29 11.64 -0.42
CA LEU A 129 -34.71 12.49 0.68
C LEU A 129 -34.14 13.90 0.56
N VAL A 130 -32.82 14.03 0.36
CA VAL A 130 -32.17 15.34 0.20
C VAL A 130 -32.71 16.11 -1.00
N ALA A 131 -32.99 15.43 -2.12
CA ALA A 131 -33.50 16.07 -3.33
C ALA A 131 -34.93 16.59 -3.16
N ARG A 132 -35.82 15.81 -2.53
CA ARG A 132 -37.27 16.04 -2.56
C ARG A 132 -37.92 16.30 -1.21
N TRP A 133 -37.15 16.44 -0.13
CA TRP A 133 -37.65 16.60 1.24
C TRP A 133 -38.78 17.63 1.36
N ASP A 134 -38.60 18.78 0.73
CA ASP A 134 -39.50 19.94 0.87
C ASP A 134 -40.81 19.76 0.07
N GLU A 135 -40.87 18.77 -0.83
CA GLU A 135 -42.09 18.38 -1.55
C GLU A 135 -42.97 17.43 -0.74
N PHE A 136 -42.44 16.81 0.32
CA PHE A 136 -43.20 15.90 1.16
C PHE A 136 -44.16 16.63 2.10
N THR A 137 -45.33 16.03 2.30
CA THR A 137 -46.29 16.51 3.30
C THR A 137 -45.66 16.47 4.70
N PRO A 138 -46.10 17.33 5.63
CA PRO A 138 -45.62 17.27 7.02
C PRO A 138 -45.78 15.89 7.67
N GLY A 139 -46.89 15.18 7.37
CA GLY A 139 -47.12 13.81 7.87
C GLY A 139 -46.07 12.83 7.32
N THR A 140 -45.82 12.87 6.01
CA THR A 140 -44.78 12.02 5.38
C THR A 140 -43.40 12.26 5.95
N ARG A 141 -43.02 13.53 6.20
CA ARG A 141 -41.75 13.86 6.84
C ARG A 141 -41.67 13.30 8.26
N ALA A 142 -42.75 13.47 9.04
CA ALA A 142 -42.82 12.91 10.39
C ALA A 142 -42.70 11.38 10.39
N ASP A 143 -43.33 10.67 9.44
CA ASP A 143 -43.23 9.21 9.33
C ASP A 143 -41.80 8.75 9.00
N ILE A 144 -41.12 9.46 8.10
CA ILE A 144 -39.72 9.16 7.72
C ILE A 144 -38.77 9.47 8.89
N GLU A 145 -38.93 10.63 9.53
CA GLU A 145 -38.15 11.02 10.71
C GLU A 145 -38.34 10.02 11.85
N ALA A 146 -39.57 9.56 12.09
CA ALA A 146 -39.87 8.54 13.09
C ALA A 146 -39.19 7.20 12.76
N ARG A 147 -39.22 6.76 11.49
CA ARG A 147 -38.53 5.54 11.07
C ARG A 147 -37.02 5.64 11.22
N ILE A 148 -36.41 6.78 10.87
CA ILE A 148 -34.97 7.01 11.09
C ILE A 148 -34.67 7.03 12.60
N SER A 149 -35.46 7.74 13.39
CA SER A 149 -35.23 7.91 14.83
C SER A 149 -35.42 6.63 15.64
N ALA A 150 -36.21 5.67 15.14
CA ALA A 150 -36.36 4.35 15.74
C ALA A 150 -35.06 3.53 15.71
N GLY A 151 -34.13 3.85 14.80
CA GLY A 151 -32.85 3.16 14.67
C GLY A 151 -32.97 1.78 14.02
N ILE A 152 -31.83 1.07 13.97
CA ILE A 152 -31.75 -0.26 13.35
C ILE A 152 -32.42 -1.30 14.26
N PRO A 153 -33.36 -2.12 13.75
CA PRO A 153 -33.95 -3.21 14.52
C PRO A 153 -32.91 -4.23 14.98
N ARG A 154 -33.02 -4.67 16.25
CA ARG A 154 -32.03 -5.56 16.89
C ARG A 154 -32.00 -6.96 16.29
N ASP A 155 -33.12 -7.43 15.75
CA ASP A 155 -33.32 -8.74 15.15
C ASP A 155 -32.66 -8.90 13.77
N LEU A 156 -32.14 -7.82 13.18
CA LEU A 156 -31.32 -7.89 11.95
C LEU A 156 -29.92 -8.47 12.18
N PHE A 157 -29.48 -8.61 13.43
CA PHE A 157 -28.16 -9.13 13.79
C PHE A 157 -28.30 -10.23 14.85
N ASP A 158 -27.36 -11.18 14.86
CA ASP A 158 -27.32 -12.24 15.88
C ASP A 158 -27.23 -11.67 17.31
N GLU A 159 -27.78 -12.38 18.30
CA GLU A 159 -27.80 -11.94 19.71
C GLU A 159 -26.40 -11.66 20.27
N ASP A 160 -25.40 -12.39 19.78
CA ASP A 160 -24.00 -12.28 20.24
C ASP A 160 -23.12 -11.36 19.37
N ALA A 161 -23.68 -10.74 18.31
CA ALA A 161 -22.91 -9.93 17.37
C ALA A 161 -22.29 -8.66 18.02
N PHE A 162 -22.96 -8.12 19.06
CA PHE A 162 -22.55 -6.88 19.73
C PHE A 162 -22.87 -6.94 21.23
N ASP A 163 -21.97 -6.40 22.06
CA ASP A 163 -22.34 -6.02 23.43
C ASP A 163 -23.27 -4.80 23.45
N ALA A 164 -23.89 -4.51 24.59
CA ALA A 164 -24.90 -3.46 24.71
C ALA A 164 -24.37 -2.06 24.36
N GLN A 165 -23.13 -1.74 24.74
CA GLN A 165 -22.54 -0.42 24.48
C GLN A 165 -22.18 -0.27 23.00
N ARG A 166 -21.62 -1.32 22.41
CA ARG A 166 -21.30 -1.36 20.98
C ARG A 166 -22.57 -1.29 20.12
N TRP A 167 -23.64 -1.95 20.54
CA TRP A 167 -24.94 -1.86 19.87
C TRP A 167 -25.54 -0.45 19.92
N GLU A 168 -25.54 0.19 21.10
CA GLU A 168 -26.00 1.58 21.25
C GLU A 168 -25.23 2.51 20.30
N SER A 169 -23.90 2.35 20.23
CA SER A 169 -23.07 3.13 19.32
C SER A 169 -23.38 2.85 17.84
N VAL A 170 -23.66 1.61 17.44
CA VAL A 170 -24.04 1.27 16.06
C VAL A 170 -25.37 1.93 15.68
N CYS A 171 -26.39 1.82 16.53
CA CYS A 171 -27.69 2.45 16.31
C CYS A 171 -27.58 3.98 16.26
N ASP A 172 -26.91 4.58 17.26
CA ASP A 172 -26.67 6.01 17.30
C ASP A 172 -25.97 6.50 16.02
N ASN A 173 -24.96 5.77 15.54
CA ASN A 173 -24.22 6.16 14.36
C ASN A 173 -25.10 6.17 13.11
N ALA A 174 -25.93 5.15 12.95
CA ALA A 174 -26.84 5.03 11.81
C ALA A 174 -27.91 6.14 11.80
N ILE A 175 -28.48 6.46 12.98
CA ILE A 175 -29.42 7.58 13.15
C ILE A 175 -28.73 8.90 12.85
N TYR A 176 -27.58 9.13 13.48
CA TYR A 176 -26.82 10.38 13.40
C TYR A 176 -26.46 10.70 11.96
N ARG A 177 -25.86 9.75 11.23
CA ARG A 177 -25.47 9.95 9.82
C ARG A 177 -26.65 10.41 8.96
N ARG A 178 -27.81 9.77 9.08
CA ARG A 178 -28.99 10.07 8.24
C ARG A 178 -29.66 11.39 8.59
N LEU A 179 -29.87 11.67 9.88
CA LEU A 179 -30.46 12.93 10.31
C LEU A 179 -29.49 14.11 10.08
N SER A 180 -28.21 13.96 10.41
CA SER A 180 -27.21 15.00 10.14
C SER A 180 -27.05 15.26 8.64
N ARG A 181 -27.19 14.24 7.78
CA ARG A 181 -27.19 14.44 6.33
C ARG A 181 -28.32 15.36 5.85
N LEU A 182 -29.52 15.20 6.39
CA LEU A 182 -30.66 16.07 6.08
C LEU A 182 -30.43 17.49 6.64
N GLU A 183 -29.96 17.60 7.88
CA GLU A 183 -29.66 18.89 8.51
C GLU A 183 -28.59 19.68 7.75
N THR A 184 -27.46 19.02 7.41
CA THR A 184 -26.36 19.61 6.64
C THR A 184 -26.76 19.97 5.20
N ALA A 185 -27.74 19.26 4.63
CA ALA A 185 -28.37 19.63 3.37
C ALA A 185 -29.39 20.80 3.48
N GLY A 186 -29.54 21.40 4.67
CA GLY A 186 -30.42 22.52 4.93
C GLY A 186 -31.90 22.13 5.04
N LYS A 187 -32.20 20.85 5.28
CA LYS A 187 -33.59 20.37 5.38
C LYS A 187 -34.15 20.64 6.76
N ARG A 188 -35.43 21.07 6.80
CA ARG A 188 -36.13 21.33 8.05
C ARG A 188 -36.57 20.01 8.68
N LEU A 189 -35.90 19.64 9.76
CA LEU A 189 -36.25 18.53 10.64
C LEU A 189 -37.23 18.97 11.73
N SER A 190 -37.93 18.02 12.32
CA SER A 190 -38.74 18.22 13.52
C SER A 190 -37.87 18.56 14.74
N ALA A 191 -38.48 19.15 15.76
CA ALA A 191 -37.81 19.46 17.01
C ALA A 191 -37.28 18.19 17.70
N ASP A 192 -38.04 17.09 17.64
CA ASP A 192 -37.68 15.82 18.27
C ASP A 192 -36.41 15.22 17.63
N SER A 193 -36.32 15.23 16.29
CA SER A 193 -35.12 14.78 15.57
C SER A 193 -33.88 15.62 15.87
N ILE A 194 -34.04 16.95 16.03
CA ILE A 194 -32.94 17.86 16.41
C ILE A 194 -32.50 17.59 17.85
N THR A 195 -33.44 17.36 18.76
CA THR A 195 -33.12 16.95 20.14
C THR A 195 -32.38 15.62 20.16
N LEU A 196 -32.81 14.63 19.38
CA LEU A 196 -32.13 13.34 19.28
C LEU A 196 -30.71 13.48 18.72
N LEU A 197 -30.51 14.27 17.66
CA LEU A 197 -29.19 14.57 17.12
C LEU A 197 -28.26 15.19 18.17
N THR A 198 -28.77 16.11 18.98
CA THR A 198 -28.01 16.77 20.05
C THR A 198 -27.60 15.77 21.12
N GLN A 199 -28.53 14.90 21.56
CA GLN A 199 -28.25 13.84 22.54
C GLN A 199 -27.22 12.82 22.02
N ILE A 200 -27.28 12.45 20.74
CA ILE A 200 -26.28 11.57 20.13
C ILE A 200 -24.91 12.28 20.07
N ALA A 201 -24.86 13.56 19.69
CA ALA A 201 -23.62 14.33 19.64
C ALA A 201 -22.97 14.51 21.02
N GLU A 202 -23.77 14.66 22.08
CA GLU A 202 -23.28 14.69 23.47
C GLU A 202 -22.72 13.34 23.93
N ARG A 203 -23.35 12.23 23.52
CA ARG A 203 -22.86 10.86 23.79
C ARG A 203 -21.59 10.51 23.00
N HIS A 204 -21.43 11.06 21.78
CA HIS A 204 -20.29 10.81 20.90
C HIS A 204 -19.62 12.11 20.42
N PRO A 205 -18.92 12.87 21.30
CA PRO A 205 -18.37 14.20 20.99
C PRO A 205 -17.34 14.23 19.85
N GLN A 206 -16.75 13.08 19.52
CA GLN A 206 -15.77 12.88 18.44
C GLN A 206 -16.40 12.72 17.05
N TRP A 207 -17.71 12.43 16.96
CA TRP A 207 -18.37 12.26 15.68
C TRP A 207 -18.61 13.59 14.98
N ARG A 208 -18.34 13.60 13.67
CA ARG A 208 -18.58 14.74 12.79
C ARG A 208 -19.21 14.20 11.50
N PRO A 209 -20.20 14.90 10.91
CA PRO A 209 -20.74 14.52 9.61
C PRO A 209 -19.62 14.54 8.56
N SER A 210 -19.58 13.52 7.70
CA SER A 210 -18.65 13.50 6.58
C SER A 210 -19.03 14.59 5.56
N PRO A 211 -18.06 15.13 4.79
CA PRO A 211 -18.37 16.06 3.73
C PRO A 211 -19.19 15.39 2.61
N GLY A 212 -20.12 16.15 2.02
CA GLY A 212 -20.85 15.74 0.81
C GLY A 212 -21.85 14.62 1.06
N ASP A 213 -21.81 13.60 0.20
CA ASP A 213 -22.68 12.41 0.24
C ASP A 213 -21.96 11.16 0.75
N ARG A 214 -20.76 11.31 1.34
CA ARG A 214 -19.96 10.16 1.82
C ARG A 214 -20.71 9.27 2.80
N ASP A 215 -21.47 9.87 3.73
CA ASP A 215 -22.27 9.13 4.71
C ASP A 215 -23.52 8.47 4.09
N ASP A 216 -23.86 8.78 2.83
CA ASP A 216 -24.97 8.14 2.12
C ASP A 216 -24.61 6.71 1.68
N PHE A 217 -23.30 6.36 1.63
CA PHE A 217 -22.81 5.05 1.23
C PHE A 217 -22.61 4.09 2.42
N HIS A 218 -23.04 2.84 2.26
CA HIS A 218 -22.73 1.76 3.21
C HIS A 218 -21.21 1.48 3.29
N SER A 219 -20.50 1.62 2.18
CA SER A 219 -19.03 1.52 2.11
C SER A 219 -18.46 2.59 1.21
N TRP A 220 -17.41 3.29 1.66
CA TRP A 220 -16.72 4.31 0.88
C TRP A 220 -15.27 3.89 0.61
N SER A 221 -14.85 3.95 -0.65
CA SER A 221 -13.50 3.62 -1.08
C SER A 221 -12.79 4.87 -1.59
N GLU A 222 -11.57 5.11 -1.13
CA GLU A 222 -10.69 6.15 -1.66
C GLU A 222 -9.42 5.48 -2.17
N THR A 223 -9.03 5.81 -3.40
CA THR A 223 -7.71 5.43 -3.92
C THR A 223 -6.75 6.56 -3.59
N ARG A 224 -5.92 6.38 -2.56
CA ARG A 224 -4.80 7.29 -2.29
C ARG A 224 -3.57 6.83 -3.06
N THR A 225 -2.85 7.78 -3.65
CA THR A 225 -1.58 7.51 -4.35
C THR A 225 -0.52 8.43 -3.78
N GLY A 226 0.60 7.88 -3.31
CA GLY A 226 1.69 8.62 -2.68
C GLY A 226 2.05 8.05 -1.31
N PRO A 227 3.24 8.40 -0.78
CA PRO A 227 3.69 7.88 0.50
C PRO A 227 2.84 8.42 1.66
N GLU A 228 2.56 7.56 2.65
CA GLU A 228 1.61 7.84 3.73
C GLU A 228 2.33 8.05 5.07
N GLY A 229 2.34 9.30 5.55
CA GLY A 229 2.85 9.65 6.87
C GLY A 229 2.99 11.16 7.08
N ASP A 230 2.62 11.63 8.25
CA ASP A 230 2.80 13.02 8.70
C ASP A 230 4.02 13.12 9.63
N VAL A 231 5.16 13.52 9.07
CA VAL A 231 6.42 13.74 9.82
C VAL A 231 6.26 14.75 10.97
N GLY A 232 5.23 15.61 10.93
CA GLY A 232 4.91 16.55 12.00
C GLY A 232 4.56 15.87 13.32
N LEU A 233 4.08 14.63 13.29
CA LEU A 233 3.77 13.84 14.48
C LEU A 233 5.01 13.57 15.37
N LEU A 234 6.20 13.57 14.77
CA LEU A 234 7.47 13.30 15.45
C LEU A 234 8.21 14.57 15.88
N LYS A 235 7.62 15.76 15.66
CA LYS A 235 8.29 17.05 15.91
C LYS A 235 8.72 17.21 17.37
N ASP A 236 7.84 16.90 18.31
CA ASP A 236 8.07 17.13 19.74
C ASP A 236 8.51 15.86 20.51
N VAL A 237 8.77 14.76 19.79
CA VAL A 237 9.23 13.49 20.38
C VAL A 237 10.73 13.54 20.69
N PRO A 238 11.17 13.25 21.93
CA PRO A 238 12.60 13.18 22.27
C PRO A 238 13.34 12.11 21.47
N ASP A 239 14.61 12.36 21.14
CA ASP A 239 15.44 11.48 20.31
C ASP A 239 15.51 10.05 20.89
N GLU A 240 15.57 9.89 22.21
CA GLU A 240 15.66 8.60 22.92
C GLU A 240 14.41 7.72 22.77
N THR A 241 13.28 8.31 22.38
CA THR A 241 12.00 7.61 22.17
C THR A 241 11.52 7.69 20.73
N LEU A 242 12.28 8.37 19.86
CA LEU A 242 11.86 8.76 18.53
C LEU A 242 11.56 7.56 17.63
N VAL A 243 12.47 6.58 17.61
CA VAL A 243 12.30 5.35 16.82
C VAL A 243 11.11 4.55 17.33
N GLY A 244 11.04 4.32 18.65
CA GLY A 244 9.95 3.59 19.27
C GLY A 244 8.58 4.20 19.01
N GLU A 245 8.46 5.52 19.11
CA GLU A 245 7.20 6.23 18.87
C GLU A 245 6.80 6.22 17.40
N ALA A 246 7.76 6.39 16.48
CA ALA A 246 7.49 6.28 15.04
C ALA A 246 6.95 4.89 14.67
N LEU A 247 7.59 3.82 15.16
CA LEU A 247 7.15 2.44 14.90
C LEU A 247 5.81 2.12 15.56
N ARG A 248 5.54 2.68 16.75
CA ARG A 248 4.24 2.55 17.41
C ARG A 248 3.13 3.18 16.57
N ILE A 249 3.36 4.41 16.07
CA ILE A 249 2.40 5.09 15.19
C ILE A 249 2.20 4.32 13.88
N GLU A 250 3.27 3.85 13.23
CA GLU A 250 3.18 3.01 12.02
C GLU A 250 2.33 1.76 12.27
N SER A 251 2.52 1.09 13.42
CA SER A 251 1.77 -0.11 13.78
C SER A 251 0.30 0.16 14.10
N GLU A 252 -0.02 1.26 14.78
CA GLU A 252 -1.40 1.60 15.17
C GLU A 252 -2.20 2.24 14.04
N ARG A 253 -1.51 2.94 13.13
CA ARG A 253 -2.07 3.74 12.05
C ARG A 253 -1.51 3.32 10.69
N GLN A 254 -1.42 2.02 10.46
CA GLN A 254 -0.81 1.45 9.25
C GLN A 254 -1.39 2.00 7.94
N PHE A 255 -2.69 2.32 7.90
CA PHE A 255 -3.40 2.78 6.70
C PHE A 255 -3.21 4.25 6.34
N ASP A 256 -2.61 5.06 7.21
CA ASP A 256 -2.41 6.48 6.92
C ASP A 256 -1.06 7.02 7.38
N GLN A 257 -0.32 6.25 8.19
CA GLN A 257 0.99 6.59 8.71
C GLN A 257 2.03 5.48 8.46
N GLY A 258 1.74 4.49 7.62
CA GLY A 258 2.56 3.28 7.46
C GLY A 258 3.98 3.51 6.91
N GLU A 259 4.29 4.68 6.35
CA GLU A 259 5.63 5.07 5.91
C GLU A 259 6.22 6.25 6.70
N LEU A 260 5.68 6.55 7.88
CA LEU A 260 6.07 7.70 8.70
C LEU A 260 7.59 7.76 8.97
N TRP A 261 8.19 6.66 9.44
CA TRP A 261 9.62 6.62 9.78
C TRP A 261 10.49 6.79 8.54
N ARG A 262 10.09 6.17 7.43
CA ARG A 262 10.80 6.30 6.15
C ARG A 262 10.79 7.75 5.66
N LEU A 263 9.62 8.39 5.68
CA LEU A 263 9.47 9.80 5.31
C LEU A 263 10.27 10.70 6.25
N PHE A 264 10.27 10.40 7.55
CA PHE A 264 11.05 11.14 8.53
C PHE A 264 12.54 11.07 8.24
N CYS A 265 13.09 9.88 7.97
CA CYS A 265 14.50 9.67 7.60
C CYS A 265 14.90 10.50 6.36
N SER A 266 14.03 10.59 5.36
CA SER A 266 14.29 11.42 4.16
C SER A 266 14.20 12.92 4.45
N SER A 267 13.38 13.34 5.41
CA SER A 267 13.18 14.75 5.75
C SER A 267 14.25 15.32 6.68
N ASP A 268 14.73 14.54 7.66
CA ASP A 268 15.71 14.94 8.68
C ASP A 268 16.60 13.74 9.05
N PRO A 269 17.57 13.38 8.18
CA PRO A 269 18.42 12.21 8.36
C PRO A 269 19.34 12.33 9.59
N ASP A 270 19.79 13.53 9.94
CA ASP A 270 20.61 13.80 11.12
C ASP A 270 19.84 13.47 12.41
N ARG A 271 18.59 13.92 12.54
CA ARG A 271 17.77 13.60 13.71
C ARG A 271 17.35 12.13 13.73
N ALA A 272 17.05 11.54 12.57
CA ALA A 272 16.77 10.11 12.48
C ALA A 272 17.97 9.27 12.96
N PHE A 273 19.19 9.66 12.58
CA PHE A 273 20.41 9.00 13.04
C PHE A 273 20.66 9.20 14.55
N ARG A 274 20.39 10.38 15.11
CA ARG A 274 20.45 10.58 16.57
C ARG A 274 19.51 9.65 17.33
N GLY A 275 18.26 9.50 16.86
CA GLY A 275 17.31 8.56 17.45
C GLY A 275 17.78 7.10 17.35
N LEU A 276 18.28 6.70 16.18
CA LEU A 276 18.87 5.38 15.97
C LEU A 276 20.10 5.12 16.85
N SER A 277 20.94 6.14 17.06
CA SER A 277 22.11 6.07 17.92
C SER A 277 21.73 5.93 19.39
N ALA A 278 20.64 6.58 19.84
CA ALA A 278 20.12 6.43 21.18
C ALA A 278 19.59 5.00 21.44
N ASP A 279 18.81 4.46 20.49
CA ASP A 279 18.34 3.06 20.52
C ASP A 279 19.52 2.08 20.54
N ALA A 280 20.52 2.29 19.67
CA ALA A 280 21.73 1.48 19.60
C ALA A 280 22.54 1.52 20.92
N ALA A 281 22.66 2.69 21.56
CA ALA A 281 23.31 2.85 22.86
C ALA A 281 22.56 2.11 23.99
N ALA A 282 21.24 1.95 23.87
CA ALA A 282 20.42 1.11 24.74
C ALA A 282 20.51 -0.40 24.38
N GLY A 283 21.29 -0.77 23.37
CA GLY A 283 21.45 -2.14 22.88
C GLY A 283 20.37 -2.59 21.90
N ASN A 284 19.47 -1.69 21.47
CA ASN A 284 18.43 -1.99 20.49
C ASN A 284 18.92 -1.73 19.06
N TRP A 285 19.28 -2.80 18.35
CA TRP A 285 19.74 -2.74 16.96
C TRP A 285 18.68 -3.29 16.01
N ASN A 286 17.48 -2.68 16.01
CA ASN A 286 16.38 -3.07 15.13
C ASN A 286 16.74 -2.80 13.65
N PRO A 287 16.82 -3.82 12.77
CA PRO A 287 17.22 -3.65 11.38
C PRO A 287 16.29 -2.74 10.56
N TYR A 288 14.98 -2.75 10.82
CA TYR A 288 14.01 -2.04 9.98
C TYR A 288 14.24 -0.52 9.97
N PRO A 289 14.36 0.18 11.13
CA PRO A 289 14.67 1.61 11.15
C PRO A 289 16.00 1.98 10.49
N TRP A 290 17.04 1.16 10.69
CA TRP A 290 18.35 1.36 10.07
C TRP A 290 18.28 1.24 8.54
N ARG A 291 17.53 0.27 8.02
CA ARG A 291 17.30 0.09 6.58
C ARG A 291 16.69 1.36 5.95
N SER A 292 15.70 1.96 6.62
CA SER A 292 15.08 3.22 6.17
C SER A 292 16.07 4.38 6.15
N LEU A 293 16.96 4.48 7.13
CA LEU A 293 18.03 5.49 7.14
C LEU A 293 19.01 5.29 5.98
N PHE A 294 19.48 4.06 5.73
CA PHE A 294 20.40 3.79 4.61
C PHE A 294 19.77 4.13 3.26
N TRP A 295 18.47 3.87 3.08
CA TRP A 295 17.75 4.27 1.86
C TRP A 295 17.63 5.79 1.74
N ALA A 296 17.29 6.49 2.82
CA ALA A 296 17.24 7.96 2.82
C ALA A 296 18.61 8.60 2.54
N THR A 297 19.68 7.94 2.98
CA THR A 297 21.06 8.36 2.79
C THR A 297 21.73 7.69 1.57
N GLY A 298 20.93 7.16 0.63
CA GLY A 298 21.42 6.60 -0.63
C GLY A 298 21.91 7.67 -1.63
N GLU A 299 21.60 8.95 -1.43
CA GLU A 299 21.98 10.06 -2.33
C GLU A 299 22.91 11.08 -1.64
N SER A 300 22.95 12.34 -2.10
CA SER A 300 23.83 13.37 -1.53
C SER A 300 23.29 13.90 -0.21
N PHE A 301 23.97 13.59 0.89
CA PHE A 301 23.74 14.16 2.23
C PHE A 301 25.07 14.56 2.88
N ASP A 302 24.99 15.10 4.08
CA ASP A 302 26.12 15.67 4.82
C ASP A 302 27.27 14.69 5.06
N GLY A 303 28.51 15.20 5.00
CA GLY A 303 29.72 14.40 5.14
C GLY A 303 30.00 13.96 6.58
N ILE A 304 29.61 14.75 7.58
CA ILE A 304 29.78 14.39 8.99
C ILE A 304 28.85 13.20 9.28
N LEU A 305 27.59 13.29 8.86
CA LEU A 305 26.63 12.19 9.03
C LEU A 305 27.10 10.90 8.33
N LYS A 306 27.78 10.98 7.18
CA LYS A 306 28.40 9.79 6.54
C LYS A 306 29.41 9.12 7.45
N VAL A 307 30.27 9.90 8.09
CA VAL A 307 31.29 9.40 9.01
C VAL A 307 30.63 8.76 10.24
N GLU A 308 29.61 9.43 10.80
CA GLU A 308 28.90 8.91 11.98
C GLU A 308 28.15 7.59 11.67
N ILE A 309 27.47 7.50 10.53
CA ILE A 309 26.83 6.27 10.07
C ILE A 309 27.87 5.16 9.86
N ALA A 310 28.99 5.46 9.22
CA ALA A 310 30.08 4.51 9.02
C ALA A 310 30.62 3.98 10.37
N ASP A 311 30.83 4.87 11.34
CA ASP A 311 31.31 4.50 12.65
C ASP A 311 30.27 3.66 13.41
N ALA A 312 28.98 3.96 13.30
CA ALA A 312 27.90 3.13 13.86
C ALA A 312 27.84 1.73 13.24
N VAL A 313 28.08 1.59 11.93
CA VAL A 313 28.14 0.27 11.26
C VAL A 313 29.30 -0.57 11.80
N LEU A 314 30.45 0.05 12.13
CA LEU A 314 31.58 -0.68 12.71
C LEU A 314 31.28 -1.25 14.10
N GLU A 315 30.45 -0.57 14.89
CA GLU A 315 30.02 -1.01 16.22
C GLU A 315 28.76 -1.91 16.20
N MET A 316 28.10 -2.05 15.04
CA MET A 316 26.86 -2.80 14.90
C MET A 316 27.07 -4.31 15.18
N PRO A 317 26.16 -4.97 15.94
CA PRO A 317 26.22 -6.40 16.21
C PRO A 317 26.13 -7.24 14.94
N ASP A 318 26.86 -8.37 14.91
CA ASP A 318 26.95 -9.27 13.75
C ASP A 318 25.56 -9.67 13.23
N ALA A 319 24.62 -9.98 14.11
CA ALA A 319 23.26 -10.40 13.72
C ALA A 319 22.52 -9.33 12.91
N THR A 320 22.57 -8.07 13.36
CA THR A 320 21.96 -6.93 12.65
C THR A 320 22.72 -6.64 11.35
N LEU A 321 24.05 -6.72 11.38
CA LEU A 321 24.90 -6.44 10.23
C LEU A 321 24.68 -7.47 9.10
N ILE A 322 24.47 -8.75 9.44
CA ILE A 322 24.09 -9.81 8.48
C ILE A 322 22.73 -9.49 7.85
N GLU A 323 21.71 -9.13 8.64
CA GLU A 323 20.38 -8.80 8.10
C GLU A 323 20.40 -7.57 7.18
N LEU A 324 21.30 -6.62 7.45
CA LEU A 324 21.46 -5.40 6.66
C LEU A 324 22.57 -5.48 5.61
N ALA A 325 23.20 -6.63 5.42
CA ALA A 325 24.42 -6.77 4.62
C ALA A 325 24.27 -6.22 3.20
N GLY A 326 23.15 -6.54 2.52
CA GLY A 326 22.86 -6.03 1.19
C GLY A 326 22.72 -4.50 1.15
N THR A 327 21.95 -3.95 2.09
CA THR A 327 21.71 -2.50 2.19
C THR A 327 23.01 -1.74 2.51
N ILE A 328 23.82 -2.24 3.43
CA ILE A 328 25.09 -1.63 3.82
C ILE A 328 26.11 -1.74 2.69
N ALA A 329 26.20 -2.90 2.02
CA ALA A 329 27.09 -3.08 0.87
C ALA A 329 26.78 -2.06 -0.23
N ASP A 330 25.48 -1.83 -0.51
CA ASP A 330 25.06 -0.85 -1.50
C ASP A 330 25.37 0.59 -1.08
N TRP A 331 25.16 0.92 0.20
CA TRP A 331 25.53 2.23 0.74
C TRP A 331 27.05 2.47 0.66
N ILE A 332 27.88 1.48 0.99
CA ILE A 332 29.34 1.53 0.81
C ILE A 332 29.68 1.75 -0.67
N ARG A 333 29.04 1.01 -1.58
CA ARG A 333 29.24 1.11 -3.03
C ARG A 333 29.03 2.54 -3.54
N ILE A 334 27.96 3.19 -3.06
CA ILE A 334 27.59 4.56 -3.41
C ILE A 334 28.62 5.56 -2.85
N HIS A 335 28.96 5.47 -1.57
CA HIS A 335 29.79 6.48 -0.88
C HIS A 335 31.30 6.19 -0.86
N ARG A 336 31.75 5.13 -1.55
CA ARG A 336 33.13 4.62 -1.51
C ARG A 336 34.23 5.68 -1.63
N ALA A 337 34.09 6.64 -2.54
CA ALA A 337 35.12 7.65 -2.79
C ALA A 337 35.29 8.61 -1.60
N PHE A 338 34.18 8.93 -0.92
CA PHE A 338 34.19 9.73 0.28
C PHE A 338 34.78 8.94 1.45
N LEU A 339 34.32 7.70 1.66
CA LEU A 339 34.77 6.84 2.75
C LEU A 339 36.26 6.48 2.65
N ASP A 340 36.82 6.44 1.45
CA ASP A 340 38.25 6.19 1.23
C ASP A 340 39.12 7.41 1.59
N GLY A 341 38.59 8.63 1.39
CA GLY A 341 39.27 9.88 1.72
C GLY A 341 39.19 10.29 3.19
N GLU A 342 38.32 9.65 3.97
CA GLU A 342 38.09 9.95 5.39
C GLU A 342 38.60 8.80 6.27
N PRO A 343 39.86 8.84 6.78
CA PRO A 343 40.42 7.76 7.59
C PRO A 343 40.01 7.82 9.08
N ARG A 344 39.79 6.66 9.70
CA ARG A 344 39.64 6.47 11.16
C ARG A 344 40.93 5.84 11.69
N GLU A 345 41.56 6.50 12.65
CA GLU A 345 42.84 6.05 13.25
C GLU A 345 43.95 5.77 12.22
N GLY A 346 43.95 6.50 11.09
CA GLY A 346 44.93 6.34 10.02
C GLY A 346 44.61 5.24 9.00
N VAL A 347 43.47 4.54 9.14
CA VAL A 347 43.00 3.52 8.19
C VAL A 347 41.77 4.05 7.43
N SER A 348 41.72 3.82 6.12
CA SER A 348 40.56 4.17 5.27
C SER A 348 39.28 3.54 5.81
N ARG A 349 38.24 4.36 6.04
CA ARG A 349 36.94 3.89 6.54
C ARG A 349 36.27 2.93 5.57
N LEU A 350 36.46 3.15 4.26
CA LEU A 350 36.01 2.21 3.23
C LEU A 350 36.51 0.80 3.54
N TRP A 351 37.80 0.66 3.84
CA TRP A 351 38.40 -0.65 4.07
C TRP A 351 38.03 -1.26 5.41
N LEU A 352 37.89 -0.46 6.47
CA LEU A 352 37.38 -0.95 7.76
C LEU A 352 35.97 -1.54 7.61
N LEU A 353 35.09 -0.83 6.90
CA LEU A 353 33.72 -1.28 6.63
C LEU A 353 33.68 -2.50 5.72
N TRP A 354 34.47 -2.48 4.64
CA TRP A 354 34.58 -3.59 3.71
C TRP A 354 35.05 -4.85 4.44
N ASP A 355 36.09 -4.75 5.27
CA ASP A 355 36.64 -5.89 6.01
C ASP A 355 35.63 -6.45 7.01
N ARG A 356 34.93 -5.57 7.74
CA ARG A 356 33.89 -5.96 8.70
C ARG A 356 32.75 -6.71 8.03
N LEU A 357 32.25 -6.21 6.90
CA LEU A 357 31.16 -6.84 6.16
C LEU A 357 31.61 -8.13 5.47
N ALA A 358 32.81 -8.15 4.88
CA ALA A 358 33.38 -9.31 4.21
C ALA A 358 33.58 -10.50 5.16
N GLN A 359 33.98 -10.25 6.41
CA GLN A 359 34.12 -11.30 7.43
C GLN A 359 32.82 -12.04 7.71
N LEU A 360 31.66 -11.37 7.60
CA LEU A 360 30.36 -12.02 7.82
C LEU A 360 29.82 -12.62 6.52
N VAL A 361 29.79 -11.84 5.45
CA VAL A 361 29.19 -12.22 4.15
C VAL A 361 29.91 -13.41 3.51
N TYR A 362 31.24 -13.47 3.57
CA TYR A 362 31.98 -14.58 2.98
C TYR A 362 32.16 -15.79 3.91
N ALA A 363 31.87 -15.64 5.20
CA ALA A 363 31.86 -16.75 6.17
C ALA A 363 30.54 -17.54 6.19
N GLU A 364 29.54 -17.12 5.41
CA GLU A 364 28.29 -17.84 5.21
C GLU A 364 28.54 -19.28 4.73
N ASN A 365 27.74 -20.23 5.22
CA ASN A 365 27.82 -21.64 4.82
C ASN A 365 26.77 -22.05 3.79
N GLU A 366 26.12 -21.07 3.15
CA GLU A 366 25.14 -21.34 2.10
C GLU A 366 25.85 -21.89 0.87
N ALA A 367 25.43 -23.10 0.47
CA ALA A 367 26.02 -23.80 -0.65
C ALA A 367 25.70 -23.06 -1.96
N ALA A 368 26.75 -22.69 -2.68
CA ALA A 368 26.60 -22.08 -4.00
C ALA A 368 25.97 -23.08 -4.99
N ASP A 369 25.06 -22.62 -5.85
CA ASP A 369 24.67 -23.33 -7.07
C ASP A 369 25.32 -22.67 -8.30
N PRO A 370 26.45 -23.21 -8.81
CA PRO A 370 27.13 -22.68 -9.98
C PRO A 370 26.32 -22.81 -11.29
N ARG A 371 25.17 -23.51 -11.27
CA ARG A 371 24.31 -23.67 -12.44
C ARG A 371 23.13 -22.71 -12.47
N ALA A 372 22.94 -21.89 -11.43
CA ALA A 372 21.90 -20.87 -11.41
C ALA A 372 21.99 -19.95 -12.65
N GLU A 373 20.86 -19.66 -13.26
CA GLU A 373 20.81 -18.93 -14.54
C GLU A 373 21.03 -17.42 -14.37
N ASP A 374 20.73 -16.89 -13.18
CA ASP A 374 20.69 -15.47 -12.85
C ASP A 374 21.93 -14.98 -12.08
N LEU A 375 23.01 -15.77 -12.02
CA LEU A 375 24.22 -15.46 -11.24
C LEU A 375 24.82 -14.07 -11.52
N VAL A 376 24.72 -13.59 -12.76
CA VAL A 376 25.20 -12.24 -13.12
C VAL A 376 24.34 -11.15 -12.49
N ASP A 377 23.02 -11.27 -12.56
CA ASP A 377 22.09 -10.30 -11.98
C ASP A 377 22.14 -10.35 -10.45
N ARG A 378 22.27 -11.55 -9.88
CA ARG A 378 22.48 -11.73 -8.44
C ARG A 378 23.80 -11.12 -7.98
N ALA A 379 24.90 -11.30 -8.71
CA ALA A 379 26.18 -10.69 -8.37
C ALA A 379 26.13 -9.14 -8.40
N LEU A 380 25.21 -8.53 -9.15
CA LEU A 380 25.04 -7.07 -9.14
C LEU A 380 24.32 -6.56 -7.88
N ASN A 381 23.48 -7.38 -7.25
CA ASN A 381 22.57 -6.94 -6.18
C ASN A 381 22.88 -7.55 -4.81
N ALA A 382 23.53 -8.71 -4.76
CA ALA A 382 23.85 -9.42 -3.52
C ALA A 382 25.14 -8.87 -2.88
N PRO A 383 25.24 -8.89 -1.53
CA PRO A 383 26.36 -8.28 -0.81
C PRO A 383 27.73 -8.83 -1.20
N GLY A 384 27.88 -10.14 -1.41
CA GLY A 384 29.15 -10.73 -1.86
C GLY A 384 29.59 -10.19 -3.22
N GLY A 385 28.68 -10.08 -4.18
CA GLY A 385 28.99 -9.49 -5.47
C GLY A 385 29.30 -8.00 -5.40
N VAL A 386 28.54 -7.22 -4.62
CA VAL A 386 28.73 -5.78 -4.44
C VAL A 386 30.10 -5.47 -3.77
N LEU A 387 30.52 -6.27 -2.80
CA LEU A 387 31.83 -6.15 -2.16
C LEU A 387 32.97 -6.43 -3.15
N ALA A 388 32.85 -7.47 -3.98
CA ALA A 388 33.83 -7.77 -5.02
C ALA A 388 33.90 -6.66 -6.08
N TRP A 389 32.75 -6.14 -6.51
CA TRP A 389 32.69 -5.00 -7.42
C TRP A 389 33.39 -3.77 -6.83
N THR A 390 33.18 -3.48 -5.55
CA THR A 390 33.80 -2.35 -4.84
C THR A 390 35.32 -2.49 -4.84
N LEU A 391 35.83 -3.69 -4.56
CA LEU A 391 37.26 -4.00 -4.57
C LEU A 391 37.89 -3.83 -5.97
N ILE A 392 37.26 -4.40 -7.00
CA ILE A 392 37.73 -4.29 -8.39
C ILE A 392 37.71 -2.83 -8.85
N SER A 393 36.63 -2.11 -8.57
CA SER A 393 36.47 -0.71 -9.00
C SER A 393 37.53 0.20 -8.38
N HIS A 394 37.87 -0.02 -7.10
CA HIS A 394 38.98 0.71 -6.47
C HIS A 394 40.33 0.34 -7.12
N PHE A 395 40.58 -0.95 -7.35
CA PHE A 395 41.81 -1.42 -8.00
C PHE A 395 41.97 -0.89 -9.44
N GLU A 396 40.87 -0.80 -10.20
CA GLU A 396 40.89 -0.21 -11.54
C GLU A 396 41.16 1.30 -11.51
N ALA A 397 40.61 2.01 -10.51
CA ALA A 397 40.79 3.45 -10.34
C ALA A 397 42.24 3.84 -10.06
N SER A 398 43.02 2.99 -9.39
CA SER A 398 44.46 3.22 -9.14
C SER A 398 45.34 2.98 -10.39
N LYS A 399 44.76 2.45 -11.48
CA LYS A 399 45.41 2.22 -12.79
C LYS A 399 46.78 1.52 -12.71
N PRO A 400 46.88 0.35 -12.05
CA PRO A 400 48.11 -0.43 -12.01
C PRO A 400 48.66 -0.75 -13.41
N GLY A 401 49.99 -0.67 -13.50
CA GLY A 401 50.73 -1.10 -14.68
C GLY A 401 50.65 -2.62 -14.89
N PRO A 402 50.99 -3.11 -16.09
CA PRO A 402 51.11 -4.55 -16.32
C PRO A 402 52.11 -5.19 -15.35
N GLY A 403 51.74 -6.31 -14.73
CA GLY A 403 52.59 -7.03 -13.76
C GLY A 403 52.83 -6.31 -12.43
N ALA A 404 52.10 -5.24 -12.10
CA ALA A 404 52.24 -4.53 -10.83
C ALA A 404 51.82 -5.37 -9.60
N GLY A 405 51.04 -6.43 -9.81
CA GLY A 405 50.44 -7.22 -8.72
C GLY A 405 49.20 -6.56 -8.12
N LEU A 406 48.68 -7.17 -7.06
CA LEU A 406 47.50 -6.69 -6.32
C LEU A 406 47.86 -5.75 -5.14
N GLY A 407 49.14 -5.71 -4.74
CA GLY A 407 49.61 -4.85 -3.67
C GLY A 407 48.96 -5.17 -2.32
N ASP A 408 48.59 -4.13 -1.58
CA ASP A 408 47.93 -4.20 -0.27
C ASP A 408 46.50 -4.75 -0.32
N LEU A 409 45.90 -4.85 -1.52
CA LEU A 409 44.58 -5.43 -1.72
C LEU A 409 44.59 -6.96 -1.87
N GLU A 410 45.76 -7.59 -2.02
CA GLU A 410 45.87 -9.04 -2.29
C GLU A 410 45.11 -9.89 -1.25
N THR A 411 45.20 -9.55 0.03
CA THR A 411 44.48 -10.25 1.11
C THR A 411 42.96 -10.21 0.89
N ARG A 412 42.41 -9.07 0.44
CA ARG A 412 40.98 -8.91 0.17
C ARG A 412 40.54 -9.69 -1.06
N PHE A 413 41.37 -9.71 -2.10
CA PHE A 413 41.15 -10.55 -3.27
C PHE A 413 41.12 -12.04 -2.91
N ASN A 414 42.04 -12.48 -2.03
CA ASN A 414 42.10 -13.86 -1.56
C ASN A 414 40.86 -14.29 -0.77
N VAL A 415 40.28 -13.40 0.07
CA VAL A 415 39.02 -13.68 0.80
C VAL A 415 37.91 -14.08 -0.17
N ILE A 416 37.74 -13.33 -1.26
CA ILE A 416 36.67 -13.59 -2.24
C ILE A 416 37.00 -14.81 -3.09
N ALA A 417 38.25 -14.93 -3.56
CA ALA A 417 38.65 -16.01 -4.47
C ALA A 417 38.57 -17.40 -3.83
N ARG A 418 38.70 -17.48 -2.50
CA ARG A 418 38.75 -18.72 -1.73
C ARG A 418 37.48 -19.02 -0.92
N ALA A 419 36.50 -18.12 -0.92
CA ALA A 419 35.23 -18.35 -0.22
C ALA A 419 34.37 -19.39 -0.97
N ASP A 420 34.11 -20.55 -0.37
CA ASP A 420 33.31 -21.61 -1.00
C ASP A 420 31.79 -21.40 -0.88
N SER A 421 31.38 -20.27 -0.29
CA SER A 421 29.99 -19.85 -0.13
C SER A 421 29.38 -19.32 -1.43
N GLU A 422 28.06 -19.21 -1.46
CA GLU A 422 27.34 -18.52 -2.53
C GLU A 422 27.83 -17.08 -2.73
N SER A 423 27.98 -16.32 -1.65
CA SER A 423 28.58 -14.98 -1.67
C SER A 423 29.96 -14.98 -2.33
N GLY A 424 30.79 -15.99 -2.06
CA GLY A 424 32.08 -16.21 -2.73
C GLY A 424 31.96 -16.46 -4.24
N LEU A 425 31.02 -17.30 -4.67
CA LEU A 425 30.73 -17.53 -6.08
C LEU A 425 30.32 -16.23 -6.79
N LEU A 426 29.41 -15.46 -6.19
CA LEU A 426 28.95 -14.17 -6.74
C LEU A 426 30.10 -13.15 -6.82
N GLY A 427 31.02 -13.15 -5.86
CA GLY A 427 32.23 -12.34 -5.94
C GLY A 427 33.16 -12.78 -7.08
N ARG A 428 33.36 -14.09 -7.27
CA ARG A 428 34.15 -14.63 -8.39
C ARG A 428 33.53 -14.38 -9.76
N VAL A 429 32.20 -14.26 -9.86
CA VAL A 429 31.52 -13.82 -11.09
C VAL A 429 32.03 -12.43 -11.52
N HIS A 430 32.28 -11.51 -10.58
CA HIS A 430 32.92 -10.22 -10.91
C HIS A 430 34.39 -10.36 -11.30
N PHE A 431 35.16 -11.23 -10.64
CA PHE A 431 36.54 -11.51 -11.06
C PHE A 431 36.62 -12.12 -12.46
N ALA A 432 35.69 -13.01 -12.82
CA ALA A 432 35.58 -13.57 -14.16
C ALA A 432 35.30 -12.49 -15.22
N ARG A 433 34.50 -11.48 -14.89
CA ARG A 433 34.25 -10.31 -15.78
C ARG A 433 35.49 -9.43 -15.94
N ALA A 434 36.29 -9.30 -14.87
CA ALA A 434 37.54 -8.54 -14.88
C ALA A 434 38.77 -9.37 -15.30
N LEU A 435 38.58 -10.60 -15.81
CA LEU A 435 39.66 -11.58 -16.01
C LEU A 435 40.83 -11.02 -16.82
N ASN A 436 40.55 -10.37 -17.95
CA ASN A 436 41.60 -9.80 -18.82
C ASN A 436 42.40 -8.70 -18.11
N TYR A 437 41.71 -7.89 -17.30
CA TYR A 437 42.36 -6.83 -16.54
C TYR A 437 43.25 -7.42 -15.44
N LEU A 438 42.71 -8.34 -14.64
CA LEU A 438 43.41 -9.02 -13.57
C LEU A 438 44.63 -9.81 -14.09
N HIS A 439 44.49 -10.51 -15.22
CA HIS A 439 45.61 -11.25 -15.82
C HIS A 439 46.71 -10.31 -16.34
N ARG A 440 46.35 -9.12 -16.84
CA ARG A 440 47.34 -8.11 -17.26
C ARG A 440 48.10 -7.52 -16.06
N THR A 441 47.43 -7.26 -14.95
CA THR A 441 47.99 -6.55 -13.80
C THR A 441 48.64 -7.48 -12.78
N ALA A 442 48.03 -8.63 -12.49
CA ALA A 442 48.46 -9.63 -11.52
C ALA A 442 48.38 -11.05 -12.13
N PRO A 443 49.25 -11.37 -13.11
CA PRO A 443 49.21 -12.64 -13.83
C PRO A 443 49.41 -13.84 -12.91
N ASP A 444 50.37 -13.79 -11.99
CA ASP A 444 50.69 -14.92 -11.09
C ASP A 444 49.50 -15.27 -10.20
N TRP A 445 48.88 -14.26 -9.59
CA TRP A 445 47.68 -14.43 -8.76
C TRP A 445 46.49 -14.94 -9.59
N THR A 446 46.26 -14.34 -10.77
CA THR A 446 45.15 -14.74 -11.65
C THR A 446 45.28 -16.18 -12.12
N ASN A 447 46.50 -16.61 -12.44
CA ASN A 447 46.82 -17.98 -12.84
C ASN A 447 46.63 -18.98 -11.69
N ALA A 448 46.89 -18.56 -10.46
CA ALA A 448 46.79 -19.42 -9.27
C ALA A 448 45.35 -19.55 -8.76
N GLU A 449 44.61 -18.44 -8.65
CA GLU A 449 43.34 -18.40 -7.90
C GLU A 449 42.08 -18.41 -8.79
N ILE A 450 42.16 -17.85 -10.01
CA ILE A 450 40.99 -17.62 -10.88
C ILE A 450 40.96 -18.55 -12.09
N LEU A 451 42.05 -18.65 -12.87
CA LEU A 451 42.07 -19.48 -14.07
C LEU A 451 41.75 -20.97 -13.85
N PRO A 452 42.12 -21.63 -12.73
CA PRO A 452 41.73 -23.01 -12.51
C PRO A 452 40.22 -23.23 -12.52
N ARG A 453 39.44 -22.20 -12.18
CA ARG A 453 37.97 -22.25 -12.11
C ARG A 453 37.28 -22.21 -13.48
N PHE A 454 38.02 -21.87 -14.54
CA PHE A 454 37.55 -21.90 -15.94
C PHE A 454 37.77 -23.25 -16.64
N ARG A 455 38.49 -24.19 -16.00
CA ARG A 455 38.76 -25.52 -16.58
C ARG A 455 37.48 -26.35 -16.63
N GLU A 456 37.30 -27.14 -17.68
CA GLU A 456 36.07 -27.92 -17.92
C GLU A 456 35.67 -28.81 -16.74
N GLU A 457 36.65 -29.32 -15.99
CA GLU A 457 36.43 -30.19 -14.84
C GLU A 457 35.98 -29.43 -13.58
N HIS A 458 36.09 -28.11 -13.55
CA HIS A 458 35.74 -27.31 -12.37
C HIS A 458 34.22 -27.09 -12.30
N PRO A 459 33.58 -27.27 -11.12
CA PRO A 459 32.13 -27.09 -10.97
C PRO A 459 31.62 -25.70 -11.40
N GLU A 460 32.45 -24.67 -11.24
CA GLU A 460 32.12 -23.27 -11.59
C GLU A 460 32.41 -22.90 -13.05
N ALA A 461 32.98 -23.79 -13.86
CA ALA A 461 33.46 -23.45 -15.20
C ALA A 461 32.40 -22.78 -16.06
N LEU A 462 31.18 -23.33 -16.06
CA LEU A 462 30.06 -22.74 -16.80
C LEU A 462 29.71 -21.33 -16.32
N ALA A 463 29.66 -21.11 -15.00
CA ALA A 463 29.40 -19.80 -14.43
C ALA A 463 30.50 -18.79 -14.81
N MET A 464 31.77 -19.19 -14.71
CA MET A 464 32.92 -18.35 -15.04
C MET A 464 32.94 -17.96 -16.52
N TRP A 465 32.68 -18.91 -17.44
CA TRP A 465 32.59 -18.64 -18.86
C TRP A 465 31.39 -17.77 -19.23
N LYS A 466 30.22 -18.00 -18.63
CA LYS A 466 29.03 -17.14 -18.79
C LYS A 466 29.31 -15.71 -18.33
N ALA A 467 29.91 -15.55 -17.16
CA ALA A 467 30.25 -14.26 -16.58
C ALA A 467 31.24 -13.47 -17.46
N ASN A 468 32.32 -14.12 -17.92
CA ASN A 468 33.31 -13.52 -18.80
C ASN A 468 32.73 -13.15 -20.19
N GLY A 469 31.78 -13.94 -20.71
CA GLY A 469 31.16 -13.72 -22.02
C GLY A 469 30.02 -12.69 -22.06
N GLY A 470 29.34 -12.43 -20.93
CA GLY A 470 28.09 -11.65 -20.86
C GLY A 470 28.18 -10.16 -21.19
N PHE A 471 29.38 -9.56 -21.25
CA PHE A 471 29.51 -8.10 -21.43
C PHE A 471 29.37 -7.60 -22.88
N ARG A 472 29.17 -8.47 -23.87
CA ARG A 472 28.99 -8.02 -25.28
C ARG A 472 27.62 -7.38 -25.58
N PHE A 473 26.65 -7.41 -24.65
CA PHE A 473 25.27 -6.95 -24.95
C PHE A 473 24.67 -5.85 -24.05
N GLN A 474 25.28 -5.48 -22.90
CA GLN A 474 24.63 -4.54 -21.96
C GLN A 474 25.17 -3.09 -21.98
N VAL A 475 26.25 -2.78 -22.69
CA VAL A 475 26.81 -1.41 -22.75
C VAL A 475 25.90 -0.42 -23.52
N GLN A 476 24.87 -0.88 -24.21
CA GLN A 476 23.95 0.00 -24.97
C GLN A 476 22.77 0.57 -24.17
N ARG A 477 22.62 0.27 -22.87
CA ARG A 477 21.47 0.77 -22.07
C ARG A 477 21.81 1.72 -20.92
N LEU A 478 23.07 2.11 -20.73
CA LEU A 478 23.51 3.01 -19.65
C LEU A 478 24.42 4.16 -20.13
N MET A 479 24.26 4.58 -21.39
CA MET A 479 24.43 5.99 -21.79
C MET A 479 23.05 6.57 -22.01
#